data_AF-A0A9X4IY48-F1
#
_entry.id   AF-A0A9X4IY48-F1
#
_cell.length_a   1.000
_cell.length_b   1.000
_cell.length_c   1.000
_cell.angle_alpha   90.00
_cell.angle_beta   90.00
_cell.angle_gamma   90.00
#
_symmetry.space_group_name_H-M   'P 1'
#
loop_
_entity.id
_entity.type
_entity.pdbx_description
1 polymer ?
#
loop_
_entity_poly.entity_id
_entity_poly.type
_entity_poly.pdbx_seq_one_letter_code
_entity_poly.pdbx_strand_id
1 'polypeptide(L)'
;MTNLFEQALEQFEFTLVMHLGLYLPKDHTDTDLTIINDYIHQLKKKLNTDSLYYSWRKRADKSPSHNYQAILLLDYNQYFGSAICWDKRNQLANHLKEAWQEAVQSHYEGKERSLVLFNDRGNYGLGTRCKSKSSVVKNNVFHRMSRLAEAWLEEHYCFGSSED
;
A
#
# COMPACT_ATOMS: atom_id res chain seq x y z
N MET A 1 4.19 -19.80 -1.74
CA MET A 1 3.73 -18.41 -1.65
C MET A 1 2.85 -18.16 -2.86
N THR A 2 1.53 -18.21 -2.67
CA THR A 2 0.58 -17.74 -3.69
C THR A 2 0.93 -16.29 -3.99
N ASN A 3 1.13 -15.96 -5.25
CA ASN A 3 1.57 -14.62 -5.64
C ASN A 3 0.40 -13.67 -5.35
N LEU A 4 0.52 -12.81 -4.33
CA LEU A 4 -0.51 -11.84 -3.90
C LEU A 4 -1.08 -11.03 -5.09
N PHE A 5 -0.24 -10.82 -6.11
CA PHE A 5 -0.63 -10.21 -7.36
C PHE A 5 -1.51 -11.11 -8.25
N GLU A 6 -1.26 -12.42 -8.30
CA GLU A 6 -2.13 -13.38 -9.00
C GLU A 6 -3.51 -13.47 -8.34
N GLN A 7 -3.56 -13.52 -7.01
CA GLN A 7 -4.84 -13.51 -6.28
C GLN A 7 -5.65 -12.24 -6.58
N ALA A 8 -5.02 -11.06 -6.55
CA ALA A 8 -5.69 -9.82 -6.89
C ALA A 8 -6.16 -9.76 -8.36
N LEU A 9 -5.43 -10.37 -9.30
CA LEU A 9 -5.82 -10.45 -10.72
C LEU A 9 -6.89 -11.52 -10.99
N GLU A 10 -7.02 -12.52 -10.13
CA GLU A 10 -8.09 -13.50 -10.17
C GLU A 10 -9.39 -12.93 -9.60
N GLN A 11 -9.29 -12.16 -8.51
CA GLN A 11 -10.45 -11.57 -7.86
C GLN A 11 -10.97 -10.32 -8.59
N PHE A 12 -10.09 -9.43 -9.05
CA PHE A 12 -10.50 -8.15 -9.64
C PHE A 12 -10.45 -8.20 -11.16
N GLU A 13 -11.54 -7.79 -11.81
CA GLU A 13 -11.55 -7.59 -13.27
C GLU A 13 -10.48 -6.57 -13.69
N PHE A 14 -10.31 -5.53 -12.87
CA PHE A 14 -9.28 -4.52 -13.02
C PHE A 14 -8.60 -4.24 -11.69
N THR A 15 -7.34 -4.64 -11.55
CA THR A 15 -6.55 -4.34 -10.36
C THR A 15 -5.91 -2.96 -10.47
N LEU A 16 -6.14 -2.10 -9.47
CA LEU A 16 -5.40 -0.86 -9.26
C LEU A 16 -4.19 -1.14 -8.37
N VAL A 17 -2.98 -0.94 -8.91
CA VAL A 17 -1.72 -1.21 -8.19
C VAL A 17 -1.09 0.08 -7.69
N MET A 18 -1.15 0.34 -6.38
CA MET A 18 -0.61 1.56 -5.77
C MET A 18 0.68 1.28 -5.01
N HIS A 19 1.61 2.22 -5.06
CA HIS A 19 2.89 2.15 -4.36
C HIS A 19 3.06 3.36 -3.45
N LEU A 20 3.33 3.11 -2.18
CA LEU A 20 3.33 4.10 -1.11
C LEU A 20 4.63 4.03 -0.31
N GLY A 21 5.16 5.19 0.06
CA GLY A 21 6.14 5.34 1.13
C GLY A 21 5.43 5.79 2.40
N LEU A 22 5.47 4.99 3.45
CA LEU A 22 4.91 5.31 4.76
C LEU A 22 6.06 5.68 5.70
N TYR A 23 5.92 6.80 6.41
CA TYR A 23 6.97 7.31 7.28
C TYR A 23 6.49 7.42 8.70
N LEU A 24 7.17 6.73 9.62
CA LEU A 24 6.93 6.86 11.05
C LEU A 24 7.77 7.99 11.65
N PRO A 25 7.29 8.63 12.73
CA PRO A 25 8.07 9.54 13.57
C PRO A 25 9.43 8.97 13.96
N LYS A 26 10.47 9.81 14.13
CA LYS A 26 11.82 9.31 14.42
C LYS A 26 11.96 8.71 15.82
N ASP A 27 11.11 9.15 16.73
CA ASP A 27 11.02 8.72 18.12
C ASP A 27 9.94 7.64 18.34
N HIS A 28 9.39 7.05 17.27
CA HIS A 28 8.53 5.87 17.42
C HIS A 28 9.31 4.70 18.03
N THR A 29 8.62 3.91 18.86
CA THR A 29 9.12 2.64 19.40
C THR A 29 8.90 1.52 18.38
N ASP A 30 9.34 0.29 18.68
CA ASP A 30 9.14 -0.89 17.81
C ASP A 30 7.67 -1.36 17.79
N THR A 31 6.79 -0.50 17.28
CA THR A 31 5.33 -0.68 17.15
C THR A 31 4.91 -0.63 15.68
N ASP A 32 5.87 -0.72 14.76
CA ASP A 32 5.66 -0.53 13.34
C ASP A 32 4.68 -1.55 12.73
N LEU A 33 4.79 -2.81 13.11
CA LEU A 33 3.87 -3.87 12.72
C LEU A 33 2.43 -3.53 13.14
N THR A 34 2.24 -3.09 14.38
CA THR A 34 0.92 -2.72 14.91
C THR A 34 0.34 -1.51 14.18
N ILE A 35 1.16 -0.47 13.94
CA ILE A 35 0.72 0.73 13.22
C ILE A 35 0.35 0.40 11.77
N ILE A 36 1.12 -0.46 11.10
CA ILE A 36 0.82 -0.86 9.72
C ILE A 36 -0.44 -1.71 9.65
N ASN A 37 -0.66 -2.63 10.60
CA ASN A 37 -1.90 -3.41 10.65
C ASN A 37 -3.12 -2.51 10.89
N ASP A 38 -3.02 -1.55 11.81
CA ASP A 38 -4.08 -0.58 12.05
C ASP A 38 -4.31 0.33 10.83
N TYR A 39 -3.25 0.72 10.13
CA TYR A 39 -3.37 1.47 8.87
C TYR A 39 -4.21 0.72 7.84
N ILE A 40 -3.93 -0.57 7.63
CA ILE A 40 -4.69 -1.39 6.70
C ILE A 40 -6.14 -1.53 7.15
N HIS A 41 -6.38 -1.72 8.46
CA HIS A 41 -7.73 -1.80 9.01
C HIS A 41 -8.55 -0.52 8.80
N GLN A 42 -7.97 0.64 9.12
CA GLN A 42 -8.63 1.93 8.91
C GLN A 42 -8.84 2.20 7.41
N LEU A 43 -7.88 1.81 6.57
CA LEU A 43 -7.99 1.98 5.13
C LEU A 43 -9.13 1.14 4.56
N LYS A 44 -9.28 -0.13 4.97
CA LYS A 44 -10.42 -0.98 4.57
C LYS A 44 -11.76 -0.34 4.92
N LYS A 45 -11.90 0.21 6.13
CA LYS A 45 -13.10 0.95 6.55
C LYS A 45 -13.39 2.16 5.66
N LYS A 46 -12.40 3.02 5.42
CA LYS A 46 -12.55 4.23 4.59
C LYS A 46 -12.85 3.90 3.13
N LEU A 47 -12.27 2.82 2.60
CA LEU A 47 -12.57 2.32 1.26
C LEU A 47 -13.87 1.53 1.18
N ASN A 48 -14.48 1.20 2.31
CA ASN A 48 -15.64 0.31 2.42
C ASN A 48 -15.42 -1.00 1.65
N THR A 49 -14.29 -1.66 1.92
CA THR A 49 -13.90 -2.90 1.24
C THR A 49 -13.24 -3.88 2.20
N ASP A 50 -13.62 -5.15 2.07
CA ASP A 50 -12.91 -6.25 2.74
C ASP A 50 -11.77 -6.80 1.87
N SER A 51 -11.82 -6.49 0.56
CA SER A 51 -10.94 -7.01 -0.49
C SER A 51 -9.82 -6.03 -0.83
N LEU A 52 -8.85 -5.89 0.08
CA LEU A 52 -7.60 -5.16 -0.13
C LEU A 52 -6.43 -6.13 0.07
N TYR A 53 -5.63 -6.31 -0.98
CA TYR A 53 -4.38 -7.05 -0.90
C TYR A 53 -3.22 -6.08 -0.74
N TYR A 54 -2.23 -6.45 0.07
CA TYR A 54 -1.10 -5.57 0.33
C TYR A 54 0.15 -6.35 0.68
N SER A 55 1.30 -5.71 0.45
CA SER A 55 2.58 -6.15 0.97
C SER A 55 3.36 -4.93 1.40
N TRP A 56 4.11 -5.04 2.48
CA TRP A 56 4.97 -3.97 2.94
C TRP A 56 6.31 -4.51 3.40
N ARG A 57 7.27 -3.61 3.54
CA ARG A 57 8.62 -3.92 4.00
C ARG A 57 9.27 -2.73 4.71
N LYS A 58 10.27 -3.04 5.51
CA LYS A 58 11.19 -2.07 6.11
C LYS A 58 12.63 -2.42 5.77
N ARG A 59 13.54 -1.46 5.94
CA ARG A 59 14.97 -1.70 5.82
C ARG A 59 15.48 -2.41 7.08
N ALA A 60 16.04 -3.61 6.94
CA ALA A 60 16.61 -4.33 8.07
C ALA A 60 17.92 -3.69 8.58
N ASP A 61 18.65 -3.02 7.68
CA ASP A 61 19.92 -2.35 7.98
C ASP A 61 19.76 -0.97 8.65
N LYS A 62 18.52 -0.52 8.87
CA LYS A 62 18.21 0.72 9.58
C LYS A 62 17.22 0.39 10.70
N SER A 63 17.75 0.15 11.90
CA SER A 63 16.94 -0.04 13.11
C SER A 63 17.12 1.16 14.05
N PRO A 64 16.03 1.85 14.45
CA PRO A 64 14.66 1.69 13.94
C PRO A 64 14.52 2.20 12.49
N SER A 65 13.62 1.59 11.72
CA SER A 65 13.32 2.05 10.35
C SER A 65 12.25 3.13 10.42
N HIS A 66 12.44 4.25 9.72
CA HIS A 66 11.43 5.31 9.66
C HIS A 66 10.72 5.39 8.31
N ASN A 67 11.08 4.51 7.38
CA ASN A 67 10.57 4.50 6.01
C ASN A 67 10.18 3.09 5.63
N TYR A 68 8.92 2.94 5.28
CA TYR A 68 8.29 1.69 4.91
C TYR A 68 7.77 1.82 3.50
N GLN A 69 7.95 0.77 2.71
CA GLN A 69 7.40 0.72 1.36
C GLN A 69 6.23 -0.23 1.37
N ALA A 70 5.08 0.22 0.86
CA ALA A 70 3.87 -0.58 0.78
C ALA A 70 3.34 -0.61 -0.65
N ILE A 71 2.88 -1.78 -1.08
CA ILE A 71 2.05 -1.95 -2.27
C ILE A 71 0.64 -2.29 -1.81
N LEU A 72 -0.34 -1.63 -2.42
CA LEU A 72 -1.75 -1.94 -2.28
C LEU A 72 -2.32 -2.36 -3.63
N LEU A 73 -3.12 -3.42 -3.65
CA LEU A 73 -3.89 -3.87 -4.81
C LEU A 73 -5.38 -3.79 -4.46
N LEU A 74 -6.09 -2.96 -5.21
CA LEU A 74 -7.51 -2.66 -5.01
C LEU A 74 -8.32 -3.02 -6.25
N ASP A 75 -9.62 -3.26 -6.08
CA ASP A 75 -10.54 -3.25 -7.21
C ASP A 75 -10.68 -1.83 -7.77
N TYR A 76 -10.21 -1.65 -9.00
CA TYR A 76 -10.36 -0.40 -9.74
C TYR A 76 -11.83 -0.04 -9.95
N ASN A 77 -12.68 -1.03 -10.23
CA ASN A 77 -14.09 -0.79 -10.55
C ASN A 77 -14.88 -0.34 -9.33
N GLN A 78 -14.67 -0.97 -8.17
CA GLN A 78 -15.25 -0.53 -6.90
C GLN A 78 -14.99 0.97 -6.66
N TYR A 79 -13.77 1.43 -6.95
CA TYR A 79 -13.37 2.79 -6.62
C TYR A 79 -13.71 3.80 -7.71
N PHE A 80 -13.30 3.54 -8.95
CA PHE A 80 -13.45 4.47 -10.07
C PHE A 80 -14.68 4.21 -10.92
N GLY A 81 -15.19 2.98 -10.96
CA GLY A 81 -16.24 2.59 -11.90
C GLY A 81 -15.76 2.69 -13.34
N SER A 82 -16.58 3.30 -14.21
CA SER A 82 -16.29 3.40 -15.65
C SER A 82 -15.16 4.38 -16.00
N ALA A 83 -14.89 5.40 -15.17
CA ALA A 83 -13.89 6.42 -15.44
C ALA A 83 -13.26 7.02 -14.17
N ILE A 84 -11.97 7.35 -14.24
CA ILE A 84 -11.29 8.16 -13.21
C ILE A 84 -11.75 9.62 -13.36
N CYS A 85 -12.19 10.23 -12.26
CA CYS A 85 -12.31 11.68 -12.15
C CYS A 85 -11.40 12.22 -11.04
N TRP A 86 -11.13 13.52 -11.08
CA TRP A 86 -10.27 14.19 -10.11
C TRP A 86 -10.80 14.05 -8.67
N ASP A 87 -12.10 14.12 -8.48
CA ASP A 87 -12.72 14.03 -7.14
C ASP A 87 -12.48 12.68 -6.50
N LYS A 88 -12.72 11.58 -7.25
CA LYS A 88 -12.43 10.23 -6.77
C LYS A 88 -10.94 10.05 -6.50
N ARG A 89 -10.08 10.59 -7.36
CA ARG A 89 -8.62 10.54 -7.13
C ARG A 89 -8.22 11.24 -5.83
N ASN A 90 -8.79 12.41 -5.57
CA ASN A 90 -8.54 13.16 -4.34
C ASN A 90 -9.11 12.44 -3.12
N GLN A 91 -10.30 11.85 -3.24
CA GLN A 91 -10.90 11.04 -2.19
C GLN A 91 -10.00 9.85 -1.83
N LEU A 92 -9.39 9.17 -2.81
CA LEU A 92 -8.53 8.01 -2.55
C LEU A 92 -7.27 8.46 -1.82
N ALA A 93 -6.67 9.54 -2.30
CA ALA A 93 -5.51 10.13 -1.68
C ALA A 93 -5.80 10.57 -0.24
N ASN A 94 -6.99 11.12 0.04
CA ASN A 94 -7.41 11.51 1.38
C ASN A 94 -7.62 10.29 2.27
N HIS A 95 -8.33 9.26 1.81
CA HIS A 95 -8.50 8.02 2.58
C HIS A 95 -7.16 7.38 2.95
N LEU A 96 -6.19 7.37 2.02
CA LEU A 96 -4.84 6.86 2.25
C LEU A 96 -4.08 7.67 3.30
N LYS A 97 -4.21 9.01 3.28
CA LYS A 97 -3.55 9.90 4.25
C LYS A 97 -4.20 9.83 5.62
N GLU A 98 -5.52 9.91 5.69
CA GLU A 98 -6.27 9.90 6.93
C GLU A 98 -6.13 8.56 7.66
N ALA A 99 -6.21 7.42 6.94
CA ALA A 99 -6.02 6.11 7.57
C ALA A 99 -4.62 5.99 8.20
N TRP A 100 -3.59 6.52 7.52
CA TRP A 100 -2.23 6.49 8.05
C TRP A 100 -2.08 7.39 9.27
N GLN A 101 -2.64 8.60 9.19
CA GLN A 101 -2.62 9.55 10.29
C GLN A 101 -3.33 8.97 11.52
N GLU A 102 -4.53 8.41 11.36
CA GLU A 102 -5.30 7.78 12.43
C GLU A 102 -4.54 6.60 13.06
N ALA A 103 -3.94 5.74 12.23
CA ALA A 103 -3.14 4.61 12.72
C ALA A 103 -1.94 5.09 13.54
N VAL A 104 -1.18 6.07 13.04
CA VAL A 104 -0.03 6.60 13.79
C VAL A 104 -0.48 7.25 15.10
N GLN A 105 -1.52 8.09 15.07
CA GLN A 105 -2.03 8.79 16.25
C GLN A 105 -2.61 7.83 17.31
N SER A 106 -3.01 6.62 16.93
CA SER A 106 -3.48 5.61 17.88
C SER A 106 -2.35 4.97 18.69
N HIS A 107 -1.11 5.04 18.22
CA HIS A 107 0.06 4.37 18.82
C HIS A 107 1.20 5.32 19.20
N TYR A 108 1.11 6.59 18.81
CA TYR A 108 2.14 7.60 19.01
C TYR A 108 1.51 8.93 19.43
N GLU A 109 1.89 9.40 20.62
CA GLU A 109 1.40 10.65 21.23
C GLU A 109 2.39 11.83 21.10
N GLY A 110 3.52 11.62 20.42
CA GLY A 110 4.54 12.66 20.27
C GLY A 110 4.18 13.73 19.22
N LYS A 111 5.06 14.72 19.07
CA LYS A 111 4.78 15.93 18.28
C LYS A 111 5.33 15.88 16.85
N GLU A 112 6.08 14.83 16.48
CA GLU A 112 6.65 14.72 15.14
C GLU A 112 5.58 14.37 14.09
N ARG A 113 5.74 14.93 12.88
CA ARG A 113 4.82 14.69 11.77
C ARG A 113 5.11 13.34 11.12
N SER A 114 4.10 12.49 11.07
CA SER A 114 4.06 11.31 10.22
C SER A 114 3.61 11.69 8.81
N LEU A 115 4.17 11.03 7.79
CA LEU A 115 3.92 11.37 6.38
C LEU A 115 3.61 10.11 5.56
N VAL A 116 2.63 10.22 4.66
CA VAL A 116 2.49 9.31 3.51
C VAL A 116 3.04 10.02 2.29
N LEU A 117 4.11 9.49 1.71
CA LEU A 117 4.58 9.93 0.41
C LEU A 117 4.06 8.98 -0.67
N PHE A 118 3.50 9.58 -1.71
CA PHE A 118 3.20 8.91 -2.95
C PHE A 118 4.46 9.05 -3.82
N ASN A 119 4.96 7.97 -4.44
CA ASN A 119 6.25 7.98 -5.15
C ASN A 119 6.43 9.18 -6.11
N ASP A 120 7.57 9.87 -5.96
CA ASP A 120 7.91 11.20 -6.51
C ASP A 120 8.46 11.20 -7.95
N ARG A 121 7.79 10.55 -8.92
CA ARG A 121 7.86 11.07 -10.31
C ARG A 121 6.88 12.25 -10.54
N GLY A 122 6.66 13.06 -9.49
CA GLY A 122 6.02 14.38 -9.57
C GLY A 122 4.54 14.38 -9.94
N ASN A 123 3.86 13.24 -9.87
CA ASN A 123 2.42 13.14 -10.08
C ASN A 123 1.85 12.27 -8.97
N TYR A 124 0.69 12.64 -8.43
CA TYR A 124 -0.14 11.80 -7.54
C TYR A 124 -0.58 10.53 -8.29
N GLY A 125 0.34 9.65 -8.67
CA GLY A 125 0.11 8.53 -9.55
C GLY A 125 -0.62 7.44 -8.80
N LEU A 126 -1.93 7.62 -8.58
CA LEU A 126 -2.82 6.51 -8.31
C LEU A 126 -2.57 5.48 -9.40
N GLY A 127 -2.42 4.25 -8.95
CA GLY A 127 -1.78 3.13 -9.62
C GLY A 127 -2.00 2.90 -11.12
N THR A 128 -1.21 1.99 -11.67
CA THR A 128 -1.48 1.48 -13.03
C THR A 128 -2.68 0.52 -12.97
N ARG A 129 -3.68 0.72 -13.86
CA ARG A 129 -4.78 -0.25 -14.06
C ARG A 129 -4.25 -1.46 -14.82
N CYS A 130 -4.39 -2.65 -14.24
CA CYS A 130 -4.01 -3.91 -14.87
C CYS A 130 -5.26 -4.67 -15.33
N LYS A 131 -5.39 -4.87 -16.65
CA LYS A 131 -6.54 -5.56 -17.27
C LYS A 131 -6.27 -7.03 -17.63
N SER A 132 -5.01 -7.45 -17.75
CA SER A 132 -4.68 -8.62 -18.56
C SER A 132 -3.99 -9.72 -17.77
N LYS A 133 -4.38 -10.98 -18.04
CA LYS A 133 -3.60 -12.18 -17.71
C LYS A 133 -2.27 -12.29 -18.49
N SER A 134 -1.96 -11.34 -19.38
CA SER A 134 -0.74 -11.32 -20.20
C SER A 134 0.52 -11.31 -19.34
N SER A 135 1.41 -12.24 -19.63
CA SER A 135 2.72 -12.37 -18.98
C SER A 135 3.55 -11.09 -19.06
N VAL A 136 3.42 -10.27 -20.11
CA VAL A 136 4.22 -9.04 -20.27
C VAL A 136 3.80 -7.94 -19.28
N VAL A 137 2.49 -7.73 -19.09
CA VAL A 137 1.98 -6.78 -18.10
C VAL A 137 2.25 -7.29 -16.70
N LYS A 138 2.03 -8.60 -16.47
CA LYS A 138 2.40 -9.26 -15.22
C LYS A 138 3.88 -9.08 -14.90
N ASN A 139 4.77 -9.29 -15.86
CA ASN A 139 6.21 -9.15 -15.69
C ASN A 139 6.63 -7.70 -15.45
N ASN A 140 5.98 -6.71 -16.07
CA ASN A 140 6.29 -5.30 -15.79
C ASN A 140 5.84 -4.87 -14.39
N VAL A 141 4.66 -5.31 -13.95
CA VAL A 141 4.20 -5.06 -12.59
C VAL A 141 5.07 -5.82 -11.61
N PHE A 142 5.30 -7.11 -11.83
CA PHE A 142 6.21 -7.93 -11.05
C PHE A 142 7.63 -7.37 -11.02
N HIS A 143 8.14 -6.81 -12.12
CA HIS A 143 9.44 -6.11 -12.16
C HIS A 143 9.42 -4.85 -11.27
N ARG A 144 8.32 -4.08 -11.26
CA ARG A 144 8.16 -2.94 -10.34
C ARG A 144 8.02 -3.40 -8.88
N MET A 145 7.34 -4.52 -8.64
CA MET A 145 7.23 -5.16 -7.33
C MET A 145 8.56 -5.79 -6.88
N SER A 146 9.38 -6.31 -7.79
CA SER A 146 10.70 -6.90 -7.50
C SER A 146 11.81 -5.87 -7.44
N ARG A 147 11.66 -4.68 -8.05
CA ARG A 147 12.45 -3.49 -7.69
C ARG A 147 12.17 -3.00 -6.27
N LEU A 148 11.14 -3.53 -5.61
CA LEU A 148 11.20 -3.58 -4.17
C LEU A 148 12.32 -4.57 -3.81
N ALA A 149 12.11 -5.87 -3.94
CA ALA A 149 13.06 -6.93 -3.53
C ALA A 149 14.55 -6.73 -3.90
N GLU A 150 14.89 -6.05 -4.99
CA GLU A 150 16.26 -5.74 -5.38
C GLU A 150 16.68 -4.33 -4.95
N ALA A 151 17.23 -4.22 -3.74
CA ALA A 151 18.39 -3.36 -3.47
C ALA A 151 18.99 -3.51 -2.06
N TRP A 152 18.32 -4.09 -1.05
CA TRP A 152 18.76 -4.00 0.35
C TRP A 152 18.66 -5.35 1.11
N LEU A 153 19.36 -5.45 2.26
CA LEU A 153 19.10 -6.48 3.27
C LEU A 153 17.73 -6.17 3.91
N GLU A 154 16.76 -7.08 3.75
CA GLU A 154 15.34 -6.84 4.04
C GLU A 154 14.73 -7.89 4.97
N GLU A 155 13.79 -7.44 5.81
CA GLU A 155 12.81 -8.30 6.46
C GLU A 155 11.48 -8.16 5.72
N HIS A 156 10.96 -9.27 5.20
CA HIS A 156 9.70 -9.31 4.47
C HIS A 156 8.57 -9.73 5.41
N TYR A 157 7.50 -8.94 5.44
CA TYR A 157 6.26 -9.30 6.12
C TYR A 157 5.13 -9.38 5.08
N CYS A 158 4.65 -10.60 4.81
CA CYS A 158 3.48 -10.87 3.99
C CYS A 158 2.31 -11.22 4.91
N PHE A 159 1.26 -10.40 4.94
CA PHE A 159 0.03 -10.69 5.69
C PHE A 159 -1.18 -10.69 4.76
N GLY A 160 -1.81 -11.86 4.61
CA GLY A 160 -3.22 -12.06 4.23
C GLY A 160 -3.62 -11.88 2.76
N SER A 161 -4.20 -12.93 2.19
CA SER A 161 -5.38 -12.84 1.31
C SER A 161 -6.61 -13.14 2.15
N SER A 162 -7.75 -12.51 1.88
CA SER A 162 -9.01 -12.83 2.55
C SER A 162 -9.53 -14.20 2.10
N GLU A 163 -8.94 -15.27 2.62
CA GLU A 163 -9.53 -16.59 2.87
C GLU A 163 -8.76 -17.21 4.05
N ASP A 164 -9.18 -16.81 5.27
CA ASP A 164 -9.33 -17.60 6.51
C ASP A 164 -9.69 -16.67 7.68
#